data_AF-A0AAU9DWW2-F1
#
_entry.id   AF-A0AAU9DWW2-F1
#
_cell.length_a   1.000
_cell.length_b   1.000
_cell.length_c   1.000
_cell.angle_alpha   90.00
_cell.angle_beta   90.00
_cell.angle_gamma   90.00
#
_symmetry.space_group_name_H-M   'P 1'
#
loop_
_entity.id
_entity.type
_entity.pdbx_description
1 polymer ?
#
loop_
_entity_poly.entity_id
_entity_poly.type
_entity_poly.pdbx_seq_one_letter_code
_entity_poly.pdbx_strand_id
1 'polypeptide(L)'
;MKKIFTVLAILSSFIFTGFSKNTQIKKDSLNEITITHPANKLNYLQGEQLNLSGLEVTGVYSDKTTKVINITNNNITGFHSDILGKQTLTINFNSKTTSFDIQYLKATDSKEFKYENNNNKITITEYIGTDTSIFIPNKIDGIPVTSIGNLAFFDKKLTSVNIPDSVISIGKEAFSNNQLTNVFIGNSVTSIGKGAFYYNQLHNIIIPNSVVSIGDSAFYHNQLTSVNIPDSVISIGKAAFSNNQLINVIIGNSVTSIGKKAFYHNQLTSVTIGSSVTSIDEEVFSNNKLTSVNIGNSVTSIKYSAFSDNQLTNVTMGNSVTSIGFWAFERNPNITIKSFAGSYAETYAKDNNIPFIQKK
;
A
#
# COMPACT_ATOMS: atom_id res chain seq x y z
N MET A 1 -62.18 -20.94 34.38
CA MET A 1 -62.99 -21.40 33.24
C MET A 1 -62.01 -21.81 32.13
N LYS A 2 -61.87 -23.14 31.92
CA LYS A 2 -61.15 -23.88 30.84
C LYS A 2 -59.62 -23.64 30.67
N LYS A 3 -58.73 -24.65 30.56
CA LYS A 3 -58.82 -26.13 30.63
C LYS A 3 -57.38 -26.72 30.61
N ILE A 4 -57.14 -27.73 31.48
CA ILE A 4 -56.46 -29.05 31.24
C ILE A 4 -54.91 -29.04 31.05
N PHE A 5 -54.07 -29.55 31.97
CA PHE A 5 -53.77 -30.93 32.46
C PHE A 5 -53.11 -31.92 31.46
N THR A 6 -51.80 -32.11 31.62
CA THR A 6 -51.09 -33.35 32.02
C THR A 6 -51.29 -34.68 31.23
N VAL A 7 -50.14 -35.18 30.74
CA VAL A 7 -49.65 -36.58 30.59
C VAL A 7 -50.27 -37.51 29.54
N LEU A 8 -49.40 -38.12 28.71
CA LEU A 8 -49.52 -39.55 28.37
C LEU A 8 -48.15 -40.18 28.01
N ALA A 9 -48.04 -41.46 28.36
CA ALA A 9 -46.84 -42.28 28.43
C ALA A 9 -46.68 -43.22 27.21
N ILE A 10 -45.41 -43.66 27.01
CA ILE A 10 -44.90 -44.97 26.52
C ILE A 10 -45.56 -45.61 25.29
N LEU A 11 -44.76 -45.88 24.24
CA LEU A 11 -44.78 -47.17 23.53
C LEU A 11 -43.47 -47.47 22.79
N SER A 12 -43.26 -48.76 22.66
CA SER A 12 -42.05 -49.56 22.48
C SER A 12 -41.50 -49.67 21.06
N SER A 13 -40.19 -49.87 20.97
CA SER A 13 -39.43 -50.68 20.00
C SER A 13 -40.00 -50.87 18.58
N PHE A 14 -39.34 -50.26 17.59
CA PHE A 14 -39.16 -50.87 16.28
C PHE A 14 -37.70 -50.67 15.83
N ILE A 15 -37.02 -51.78 15.59
CA ILE A 15 -35.73 -51.86 14.92
C ILE A 15 -35.99 -51.55 13.44
N PHE A 16 -35.36 -50.51 12.91
CA PHE A 16 -35.15 -50.38 11.47
C PHE A 16 -33.67 -50.08 11.23
N THR A 17 -32.99 -51.08 10.67
CA THR A 17 -31.67 -51.01 10.06
C THR A 17 -31.68 -49.94 8.96
N GLY A 18 -30.81 -48.94 9.06
CA GLY A 18 -30.73 -47.88 8.04
C GLY A 18 -29.46 -47.06 8.17
N PHE A 19 -28.41 -47.48 7.45
CA PHE A 19 -27.24 -46.71 7.02
C PHE A 19 -26.67 -45.68 8.01
N SER A 20 -25.59 -46.08 8.67
CA SER A 20 -24.50 -45.16 9.03
C SER A 20 -24.07 -44.42 7.75
N LYS A 21 -24.58 -43.20 7.54
CA LYS A 21 -23.86 -42.22 6.73
C LYS A 21 -22.74 -41.72 7.62
N ASN A 22 -21.63 -42.45 7.57
CA ASN A 22 -20.30 -41.92 7.85
C ASN A 22 -20.08 -40.75 6.87
N THR A 23 -20.66 -39.59 7.15
CA THR A 23 -20.10 -38.32 6.68
C THR A 23 -18.80 -38.16 7.45
N GLN A 24 -17.75 -38.84 6.99
CA GLN A 24 -16.41 -38.28 7.14
C GLN A 24 -16.51 -36.90 6.51
N ILE A 25 -16.58 -35.86 7.35
CA ILE A 25 -16.33 -34.49 6.92
C ILE A 25 -14.96 -34.58 6.25
N LYS A 26 -14.96 -34.46 4.92
CA LYS A 26 -13.74 -34.52 4.13
C LYS A 26 -12.89 -33.38 4.65
N LYS A 27 -11.84 -33.69 5.42
CA LYS A 27 -10.93 -32.68 5.97
C LYS A 27 -10.50 -31.81 4.81
N ASP A 28 -10.84 -30.52 4.86
CA ASP A 28 -10.54 -29.61 3.77
C ASP A 28 -9.03 -29.65 3.52
N SER A 29 -8.65 -30.22 2.38
CA SER A 29 -7.25 -30.44 2.05
C SER A 29 -6.69 -29.16 1.46
N LEU A 30 -5.52 -28.75 1.94
CA LEU A 30 -4.81 -27.61 1.37
C LEU A 30 -4.41 -27.91 -0.08
N ASN A 31 -4.92 -27.12 -1.01
CA ASN A 31 -4.66 -27.28 -2.45
C ASN A 31 -3.39 -26.55 -2.87
N GLU A 32 -3.23 -25.30 -2.44
CA GLU A 32 -2.10 -24.43 -2.75
C GLU A 32 -1.85 -23.41 -1.64
N ILE A 33 -0.65 -22.82 -1.67
CA ILE A 33 -0.28 -21.67 -0.85
C ILE A 33 0.22 -20.57 -1.78
N THR A 34 -0.13 -19.33 -1.48
CA THR A 34 0.23 -18.16 -2.30
C THR A 34 0.66 -17.02 -1.39
N ILE A 35 1.72 -16.32 -1.75
CA ILE A 35 2.13 -15.09 -1.06
C ILE A 35 1.11 -14.00 -1.41
N THR A 36 0.31 -13.60 -0.44
CA THR A 36 -0.68 -12.52 -0.61
C THR A 36 -0.10 -11.16 -0.25
N HIS A 37 0.89 -11.12 0.65
CA HIS A 37 1.69 -9.93 0.93
C HIS A 37 3.17 -10.32 1.03
N PRO A 38 4.07 -9.72 0.24
CA PRO A 38 5.50 -10.02 0.31
C PRO A 38 6.12 -9.56 1.64
N ALA A 39 7.24 -10.18 2.03
CA ALA A 39 8.00 -9.74 3.19
C ALA A 39 8.45 -8.28 3.04
N ASN A 40 8.45 -7.54 4.16
CA ASN A 40 8.81 -6.12 4.16
C ASN A 40 10.27 -5.87 3.74
N LYS A 41 11.15 -6.85 3.97
CA LYS A 41 12.57 -6.77 3.65
C LYS A 41 12.95 -7.87 2.66
N LEU A 42 13.25 -7.43 1.44
CA LEU A 42 13.72 -8.28 0.34
C LEU A 42 15.20 -8.03 -0.02
N ASN A 43 15.84 -7.03 0.60
CA ASN A 43 17.25 -6.74 0.42
C ASN A 43 17.95 -6.85 1.79
N TYR A 44 18.97 -7.69 1.88
CA TYR A 44 19.75 -7.98 3.07
C TYR A 44 21.22 -7.60 2.90
N LEU A 45 21.79 -7.04 3.97
CA LEU A 45 23.22 -6.80 4.08
C LEU A 45 23.92 -8.06 4.63
N GLN A 46 25.15 -8.31 4.21
CA GLN A 46 25.98 -9.38 4.74
C GLN A 46 26.03 -9.35 6.29
N GLY A 47 25.75 -10.50 6.91
CA GLY A 47 25.65 -10.67 8.36
C GLY A 47 24.23 -10.53 8.91
N GLU A 48 23.28 -9.99 8.14
CA GLU A 48 21.88 -9.90 8.57
C GLU A 48 21.19 -11.27 8.55
N GLN A 49 20.25 -11.44 9.49
CA GLN A 49 19.38 -12.60 9.60
C GLN A 49 18.10 -12.39 8.79
N LEU A 50 17.51 -13.48 8.31
CA LEU A 50 16.23 -13.47 7.60
C LEU A 50 15.13 -12.83 8.45
N ASN A 51 14.39 -11.89 7.87
CA ASN A 51 13.28 -11.19 8.51
C ASN A 51 12.00 -11.38 7.69
N LEU A 52 11.06 -12.17 8.25
CA LEU A 52 9.78 -12.49 7.62
C LEU A 52 8.66 -11.49 7.96
N SER A 53 8.95 -10.37 8.63
CA SER A 53 7.93 -9.38 8.96
C SER A 53 7.19 -8.90 7.70
N GLY A 54 5.87 -8.78 7.80
CA GLY A 54 4.99 -8.39 6.70
C GLY A 54 4.64 -9.51 5.71
N LEU A 55 5.36 -10.64 5.72
CA LEU A 55 5.03 -11.77 4.86
C LEU A 55 3.68 -12.38 5.26
N GLU A 56 2.72 -12.37 4.34
CA GLU A 56 1.44 -13.06 4.50
C GLU A 56 1.29 -14.13 3.41
N VAL A 57 1.02 -15.35 3.83
CA VAL A 57 0.78 -16.48 2.93
C VAL A 57 -0.63 -16.98 3.16
N THR A 58 -1.40 -17.07 2.08
CA THR A 58 -2.76 -17.59 2.12
C THR A 58 -2.81 -18.99 1.56
N GLY A 59 -3.43 -19.90 2.30
CA GLY A 59 -3.77 -21.24 1.85
C GLY A 59 -5.14 -21.27 1.20
N VAL A 60 -5.27 -21.95 0.06
CA VAL A 60 -6.54 -22.23 -0.60
C VAL A 60 -6.88 -23.70 -0.41
N TYR A 61 -8.10 -23.99 0.06
CA TYR A 61 -8.53 -25.33 0.43
C TYR A 61 -9.47 -25.96 -0.62
N SER A 62 -9.70 -27.27 -0.50
CA SER A 62 -10.54 -28.04 -1.43
C SER A 62 -11.99 -27.56 -1.55
N ASP A 63 -12.51 -26.90 -0.51
CA ASP A 63 -13.83 -26.27 -0.46
C ASP A 63 -13.84 -24.84 -1.03
N LYS A 64 -12.70 -24.38 -1.57
CA LYS A 64 -12.45 -23.02 -2.08
C LYS A 64 -12.38 -21.93 -1.01
N THR A 65 -12.38 -22.28 0.27
CA THR A 65 -12.12 -21.30 1.32
C THR A 65 -10.63 -20.93 1.35
N THR A 66 -10.34 -19.76 1.92
CA THR A 66 -8.97 -19.27 2.09
C THR A 66 -8.69 -18.97 3.56
N LYS A 67 -7.45 -19.22 4.00
CA LYS A 67 -6.98 -18.86 5.35
C LYS A 67 -5.54 -18.38 5.30
N VAL A 68 -5.22 -17.37 6.10
CA VAL A 68 -3.83 -16.97 6.34
C VAL A 68 -3.11 -18.09 7.09
N ILE A 69 -1.93 -18.46 6.61
CA ILE A 69 -1.05 -19.47 7.16
C ILE A 69 0.08 -18.77 7.91
N ASN A 70 0.34 -19.22 9.13
CA ASN A 70 1.49 -18.76 9.89
C ASN A 70 2.79 -19.38 9.35
N ILE A 71 3.68 -18.55 8.84
CA ILE A 71 4.98 -18.95 8.29
C ILE A 71 6.08 -18.54 9.27
N THR A 72 6.98 -19.47 9.56
CA THR A 72 8.16 -19.27 10.41
C THR A 72 9.44 -19.56 9.64
N ASN A 73 10.61 -19.23 10.19
CA ASN A 73 11.90 -19.55 9.55
C ASN A 73 12.06 -21.04 9.22
N ASN A 74 11.45 -21.94 10.00
CA ASN A 74 11.49 -23.39 9.75
C ASN A 74 10.72 -23.80 8.48
N ASN A 75 9.84 -22.94 7.97
CA ASN A 75 9.13 -23.14 6.72
C ASN A 75 9.91 -22.62 5.50
N ILE A 76 11.04 -21.94 5.70
CA ILE A 76 11.80 -21.29 4.62
C ILE A 76 13.08 -22.07 4.34
N THR A 77 13.36 -22.29 3.06
CA THR A 77 14.65 -22.78 2.57
C THR A 77 15.21 -21.82 1.52
N GLY A 78 16.52 -21.91 1.23
CA GLY A 78 17.19 -21.12 0.19
C GLY A 78 17.82 -19.81 0.66
N PHE A 79 17.73 -19.47 1.95
CA PHE A 79 18.47 -18.35 2.53
C PHE A 79 19.89 -18.78 2.91
N HIS A 80 20.89 -18.09 2.36
CA HIS A 80 22.32 -18.35 2.59
C HIS A 80 23.05 -17.06 2.97
N SER A 81 23.52 -16.92 4.20
CA SER A 81 24.19 -15.70 4.69
C SER A 81 25.61 -15.52 4.16
N ASP A 82 26.14 -16.52 3.47
CA ASP A 82 27.49 -16.60 2.91
C ASP A 82 27.52 -16.38 1.39
N ILE A 83 26.36 -16.38 0.73
CA ILE A 83 26.23 -16.24 -0.73
C ILE A 83 25.70 -14.85 -1.07
N LEU A 84 26.50 -14.04 -1.76
CA LEU A 84 26.05 -12.74 -2.26
C LEU A 84 25.21 -12.88 -3.54
N GLY A 85 24.34 -11.92 -3.78
CA GLY A 85 23.50 -11.79 -4.97
C GLY A 85 22.05 -12.21 -4.74
N LYS A 86 21.37 -12.50 -5.85
CA LYS A 86 19.96 -12.92 -5.85
C LYS A 86 19.83 -14.32 -5.25
N GLN A 87 18.94 -14.49 -4.28
CA GLN A 87 18.57 -15.79 -3.72
C GLN A 87 17.06 -16.00 -3.83
N THR A 88 16.63 -17.21 -4.19
CA THR A 88 15.22 -17.59 -4.22
C THR A 88 14.87 -18.37 -2.98
N LEU A 89 14.03 -17.79 -2.12
CA LEU A 89 13.55 -18.42 -0.90
C LEU A 89 12.27 -19.20 -1.20
N THR A 90 12.24 -20.45 -0.77
CA THR A 90 11.07 -21.32 -0.92
C THR A 90 10.35 -21.46 0.42
N ILE A 91 9.07 -21.15 0.42
CA ILE A 91 8.16 -21.40 1.53
C ILE A 91 7.60 -22.81 1.36
N ASN A 92 7.76 -23.68 2.35
CA ASN A 92 7.17 -25.01 2.39
C ASN A 92 6.19 -25.15 3.56
N PHE A 93 4.95 -25.48 3.24
CA PHE A 93 3.91 -25.77 4.21
C PHE A 93 3.03 -26.93 3.74
N ASN A 94 3.00 -28.03 4.49
CA ASN A 94 2.21 -29.24 4.17
C ASN A 94 2.39 -29.75 2.72
N SER A 95 3.64 -29.83 2.24
CA SER A 95 4.00 -30.25 0.86
C SER A 95 3.55 -29.30 -0.25
N LYS A 96 3.07 -28.10 0.08
CA LYS A 96 2.82 -27.02 -0.88
C LYS A 96 3.93 -26.00 -0.78
N THR A 97 4.28 -25.42 -1.92
CA THR A 97 5.38 -24.47 -2.03
C THR A 97 4.99 -23.23 -2.80
N THR A 98 5.55 -22.10 -2.39
CA THR A 98 5.61 -20.84 -3.14
C THR A 98 6.98 -20.23 -2.89
N SER A 99 7.42 -19.27 -3.70
CA SER A 99 8.76 -18.68 -3.56
C SER A 99 8.74 -17.17 -3.74
N PHE A 100 9.76 -16.53 -3.18
CA PHE A 100 10.06 -15.12 -3.42
C PHE A 100 11.57 -14.92 -3.50
N ASP A 101 11.98 -13.85 -4.18
CA ASP A 101 13.39 -13.53 -4.34
C ASP A 101 13.84 -12.47 -3.34
N ILE A 102 15.08 -12.60 -2.88
CA ILE A 102 15.79 -11.57 -2.11
C ILE A 102 17.11 -11.21 -2.80
N GLN A 103 17.69 -10.06 -2.44
CA GLN A 103 19.08 -9.72 -2.72
C GLN A 103 19.88 -9.73 -1.42
N TYR A 104 21.01 -10.43 -1.41
CA TYR A 104 21.93 -10.48 -0.27
C TYR A 104 23.28 -9.85 -0.70
N LEU A 105 23.60 -8.66 -0.22
CA LEU A 105 24.73 -7.87 -0.75
C LEU A 105 25.67 -7.43 0.37
N LYS A 106 26.92 -7.10 0.00
CA LYS A 106 27.82 -6.33 0.87
C LYS A 106 27.42 -4.85 0.82
N ALA A 107 27.83 -4.09 1.84
CA ALA A 107 27.69 -2.63 1.80
C ALA A 107 28.45 -2.11 0.58
N THR A 108 27.85 -1.15 -0.14
CA THR A 108 28.55 -0.49 -1.24
C THR A 108 29.76 0.23 -0.69
N ASP A 109 30.91 0.14 -1.37
CA ASP A 109 32.17 0.73 -0.91
C ASP A 109 31.97 2.24 -0.73
N SER A 110 32.43 2.79 0.41
CA SER A 110 32.26 4.22 0.70
C SER A 110 32.90 5.11 -0.36
N LYS A 111 33.91 4.60 -1.09
CA LYS A 111 34.58 5.30 -2.20
C LYS A 111 33.68 5.53 -3.41
N GLU A 112 32.55 4.82 -3.51
CA GLU A 112 31.58 5.01 -4.58
C GLU A 112 30.62 6.17 -4.33
N PHE A 113 30.79 6.90 -3.22
CA PHE A 113 29.96 8.05 -2.87
C PHE A 113 30.81 9.32 -2.74
N LYS A 114 30.36 10.40 -3.36
CA LYS A 114 30.71 11.76 -2.93
C LYS A 114 29.75 12.17 -1.82
N TYR A 115 30.28 12.87 -0.82
CA TYR A 115 29.51 13.27 0.34
C TYR A 115 30.03 14.56 0.97
N GLU A 116 29.14 15.21 1.71
CA GLU A 116 29.44 16.35 2.57
C GLU A 116 29.29 15.93 4.04
N ASN A 117 30.19 16.38 4.90
CA ASN A 117 30.10 16.22 6.35
C ASN A 117 29.73 17.56 7.00
N ASN A 118 28.52 17.63 7.54
CA ASN A 118 28.00 18.80 8.24
C ASN A 118 27.71 18.44 9.69
N ASN A 119 28.58 18.85 10.63
CA ASN A 119 28.44 18.59 12.06
C ASN A 119 28.28 17.10 12.41
N ASN A 120 29.19 16.25 11.95
CA ASN A 120 29.18 14.79 12.17
C ASN A 120 27.93 14.10 11.61
N LYS A 121 27.39 14.63 10.51
CA LYS A 121 26.30 14.05 9.76
C LYS A 121 26.66 14.10 8.28
N ILE A 122 26.65 12.92 7.66
CA ILE A 122 26.93 12.81 6.24
C ILE A 122 25.66 13.00 5.42
N THR A 123 25.79 13.77 4.35
CA THR A 123 24.87 13.81 3.22
C THR A 123 25.57 13.22 2.00
N ILE A 124 25.06 12.14 1.43
CA ILE A 124 25.56 11.61 0.14
C ILE A 124 25.09 12.56 -0.96
N THR A 125 26.01 13.14 -1.71
CA THR A 125 25.71 14.12 -2.76
C THR A 125 25.77 13.54 -4.17
N GLU A 126 26.51 12.44 -4.37
CA GLU A 126 26.57 11.76 -5.66
C GLU A 126 27.01 10.31 -5.50
N TYR A 127 26.37 9.39 -6.21
CA TYR A 127 26.86 8.04 -6.45
C TYR A 127 27.68 7.98 -7.74
N ILE A 128 28.93 7.56 -7.62
CA ILE A 128 29.90 7.46 -8.71
C ILE A 128 30.29 6.02 -9.04
N GLY A 129 29.73 5.05 -8.31
CA GLY A 129 29.91 3.63 -8.60
C GLY A 129 29.13 3.17 -9.84
N THR A 130 29.31 1.89 -10.16
CA THR A 130 28.72 1.24 -11.34
C THR A 130 27.73 0.14 -11.01
N ASP A 131 27.64 -0.25 -9.74
CA ASP A 131 26.71 -1.30 -9.32
C ASP A 131 25.27 -0.80 -9.46
N THR A 132 24.40 -1.63 -10.02
CA THR A 132 22.98 -1.30 -10.18
C THR A 132 22.16 -1.71 -8.96
N SER A 133 22.74 -2.44 -8.03
CA SER A 133 22.07 -2.92 -6.82
C SER A 133 22.92 -2.55 -5.62
N ILE A 134 22.47 -1.55 -4.85
CA ILE A 134 23.34 -0.88 -3.89
C ILE A 134 22.79 -0.91 -2.45
N PHE A 135 23.71 -0.93 -1.50
CA PHE A 135 23.45 -0.74 -0.08
C PHE A 135 24.11 0.55 0.38
N ILE A 136 23.30 1.56 0.67
CA ILE A 136 23.82 2.80 1.24
C ILE A 136 24.36 2.46 2.65
N PRO A 137 25.63 2.78 2.94
CA PRO A 137 26.21 2.41 4.22
C PRO A 137 25.60 3.27 5.34
N ASN A 138 25.46 2.68 6.53
CA ASN A 138 25.01 3.42 7.71
C ASN A 138 25.96 4.53 8.14
N LYS A 139 27.24 4.37 7.81
CA LYS A 139 28.32 5.28 8.18
C LYS A 139 29.34 5.34 7.06
N ILE A 140 29.96 6.50 6.85
CA ILE A 140 31.22 6.64 6.10
C ILE A 140 32.24 7.22 7.07
N ASP A 141 33.42 6.59 7.16
CA ASP A 141 34.50 6.97 8.09
C ASP A 141 34.04 7.10 9.56
N GLY A 142 33.12 6.21 9.98
CA GLY A 142 32.57 6.21 11.34
C GLY A 142 31.48 7.25 11.61
N ILE A 143 31.23 8.17 10.67
CA ILE A 143 30.22 9.23 10.78
C ILE A 143 28.89 8.72 10.15
N PRO A 144 27.73 8.94 10.80
CA PRO A 144 26.45 8.45 10.28
C PRO A 144 26.02 9.14 8.98
N VAL A 145 25.54 8.34 8.02
CA VAL A 145 24.86 8.82 6.81
C VAL A 145 23.42 9.13 7.16
N THR A 146 23.07 10.41 7.20
CA THR A 146 21.76 10.86 7.69
C THR A 146 20.87 11.43 6.59
N SER A 147 21.44 11.75 5.43
CA SER A 147 20.68 12.33 4.32
C SER A 147 21.19 11.84 2.97
N ILE A 148 20.27 11.74 2.03
CA ILE A 148 20.57 11.56 0.61
C ILE A 148 20.27 12.88 -0.07
N GLY A 149 21.28 13.47 -0.70
CA GLY A 149 21.22 14.75 -1.35
C GLY A 149 20.35 14.75 -2.60
N ASN A 150 20.07 15.95 -3.11
CA ASN A 150 19.34 16.13 -4.36
C ASN A 150 20.12 15.48 -5.51
N LEU A 151 19.42 14.75 -6.38
CA LEU A 151 19.99 14.09 -7.57
C LEU A 151 21.11 13.08 -7.28
N ALA A 152 21.34 12.70 -6.01
CA ALA A 152 22.52 11.92 -5.63
C ALA A 152 22.66 10.59 -6.40
N PHE A 153 21.55 9.97 -6.78
CA PHE A 153 21.48 8.73 -7.55
C PHE A 153 20.65 8.89 -8.84
N PHE A 154 20.55 10.10 -9.39
CA PHE A 154 19.81 10.37 -10.61
C PHE A 154 20.43 9.63 -11.81
N ASP A 155 19.59 8.91 -12.58
CA ASP A 155 19.96 8.23 -13.83
C ASP A 155 21.22 7.34 -13.71
N LYS A 156 21.24 6.48 -12.67
CA LYS A 156 22.34 5.55 -12.40
C LYS A 156 22.03 4.11 -12.81
N LYS A 157 20.90 3.90 -13.49
CA LYS A 157 20.40 2.57 -13.92
C LYS A 157 20.23 1.60 -12.75
N LEU A 158 19.98 2.11 -11.54
CA LEU A 158 19.80 1.27 -10.35
C LEU A 158 18.56 0.39 -10.51
N THR A 159 18.70 -0.89 -10.20
CA THR A 159 17.64 -1.89 -10.15
C THR A 159 17.14 -2.14 -8.73
N SER A 160 17.99 -1.91 -7.72
CA SER A 160 17.56 -1.92 -6.31
C SER A 160 18.40 -0.97 -5.44
N VAL A 161 17.80 -0.47 -4.36
CA VAL A 161 18.51 0.29 -3.33
C VAL A 161 18.00 -0.08 -1.93
N ASN A 162 18.95 -0.24 -1.00
CA ASN A 162 18.67 -0.28 0.42
C ASN A 162 19.10 1.04 1.08
N ILE A 163 18.12 1.79 1.57
CA ILE A 163 18.32 3.02 2.35
C ILE A 163 18.24 2.63 3.82
N PRO A 164 19.31 2.79 4.60
CA PRO A 164 19.34 2.23 5.95
C PRO A 164 18.68 3.14 6.99
N ASP A 165 18.45 2.61 8.19
CA ASP A 165 17.77 3.30 9.30
C ASP A 165 18.52 4.54 9.84
N SER A 166 19.78 4.74 9.47
CA SER A 166 20.51 5.98 9.81
C SER A 166 20.05 7.19 9.01
N VAL A 167 19.42 6.97 7.84
CA VAL A 167 18.94 8.03 6.96
C VAL A 167 17.64 8.62 7.49
N ILE A 168 17.60 9.94 7.57
CA ILE A 168 16.48 10.75 8.07
C ILE A 168 15.73 11.43 6.92
N SER A 169 16.42 11.78 5.82
CA SER A 169 15.80 12.49 4.70
C SER A 169 16.31 12.04 3.33
N ILE A 170 15.39 12.01 2.35
CA ILE A 170 15.68 11.71 0.94
C ILE A 170 15.42 12.98 0.12
N GLY A 171 16.44 13.47 -0.57
CA GLY A 171 16.41 14.72 -1.34
C GLY A 171 15.57 14.67 -2.61
N LYS A 172 15.44 15.85 -3.23
CA LYS A 172 14.74 16.03 -4.49
C LYS A 172 15.37 15.18 -5.59
N GLU A 173 14.55 14.42 -6.30
CA GLU A 173 14.95 13.61 -7.46
C GLU A 173 16.12 12.65 -7.17
N ALA A 174 16.33 12.31 -5.89
CA ALA A 174 17.49 11.55 -5.43
C ALA A 174 17.68 10.24 -6.20
N PHE A 175 16.61 9.50 -6.49
CA PHE A 175 16.62 8.23 -7.22
C PHE A 175 15.78 8.29 -8.51
N SER A 176 15.59 9.49 -9.08
CA SER A 176 14.81 9.68 -10.29
C SER A 176 15.47 9.07 -11.53
N ASN A 177 14.66 8.62 -12.49
CA ASN A 177 15.08 8.01 -13.76
C ASN A 177 15.98 6.77 -13.60
N ASN A 178 15.62 5.85 -12.71
CA ASN A 178 16.32 4.57 -12.57
C ASN A 178 15.43 3.41 -13.07
N GLN A 179 15.86 2.18 -12.81
CA GLN A 179 15.15 0.94 -13.13
C GLN A 179 14.73 0.22 -11.84
N LEU A 180 14.47 0.98 -10.77
CA LEU A 180 14.26 0.41 -9.45
C LEU A 180 13.00 -0.44 -9.46
N THR A 181 13.16 -1.72 -9.18
CA THR A 181 12.05 -2.66 -8.95
C THR A 181 11.79 -2.87 -7.47
N ASN A 182 12.82 -2.66 -6.64
CA ASN A 182 12.79 -2.86 -5.20
C ASN A 182 13.53 -1.72 -4.48
N VAL A 183 12.88 -1.13 -3.48
CA VAL A 183 13.47 -0.11 -2.60
C VAL A 183 13.12 -0.49 -1.16
N PHE A 184 14.15 -0.56 -0.30
CA PHE A 184 13.94 -0.54 1.15
C PHE A 184 14.19 0.87 1.67
N ILE A 185 13.22 1.42 2.39
CA ILE A 185 13.33 2.72 3.07
C ILE A 185 13.45 2.46 4.57
N GLY A 186 14.56 2.90 5.15
CA GLY A 186 14.83 2.77 6.59
C GLY A 186 13.76 3.42 7.46
N ASN A 187 13.55 2.86 8.64
CA ASN A 187 12.48 3.22 9.56
C ASN A 187 12.64 4.59 10.24
N SER A 188 13.75 5.31 10.00
CA SER A 188 13.97 6.66 10.52
C SER A 188 13.73 7.76 9.49
N VAL A 189 13.38 7.42 8.25
CA VAL A 189 13.14 8.42 7.19
C VAL A 189 11.87 9.20 7.49
N THR A 190 12.01 10.50 7.66
CA THR A 190 10.90 11.41 8.00
C THR A 190 10.34 12.17 6.79
N SER A 191 11.11 12.29 5.71
CA SER A 191 10.71 13.04 4.52
C SER A 191 11.23 12.38 3.24
N ILE A 192 10.32 12.25 2.26
CA ILE A 192 10.60 11.80 0.91
C ILE A 192 10.45 13.01 -0.03
N GLY A 193 11.56 13.47 -0.61
CA GLY A 193 11.61 14.69 -1.41
C GLY A 193 10.82 14.64 -2.72
N LYS A 194 10.65 15.82 -3.32
CA LYS A 194 10.01 15.99 -4.64
C LYS A 194 10.71 15.10 -5.67
N GLY A 195 9.94 14.27 -6.36
CA GLY A 195 10.43 13.39 -7.42
C GLY A 195 11.43 12.32 -6.96
N ALA A 196 11.56 12.05 -5.65
CA ALA A 196 12.62 11.19 -5.11
C ALA A 196 12.75 9.83 -5.83
N PHE A 197 11.63 9.22 -6.25
CA PHE A 197 11.57 7.96 -7.00
C PHE A 197 10.80 8.11 -8.32
N TYR A 198 10.82 9.30 -8.92
CA TYR A 198 10.19 9.60 -10.22
C TYR A 198 10.74 8.72 -11.35
N TYR A 199 9.88 8.19 -12.22
CA TYR A 199 10.25 7.33 -13.36
C TYR A 199 11.12 6.13 -12.95
N ASN A 200 10.48 5.15 -12.32
CA ASN A 200 11.08 3.88 -11.91
C ASN A 200 10.13 2.72 -12.28
N GLN A 201 10.45 1.50 -11.81
CA GLN A 201 9.69 0.28 -12.11
C GLN A 201 9.17 -0.37 -10.81
N LEU A 202 8.91 0.43 -9.78
CA LEU A 202 8.50 -0.08 -8.47
C LEU A 202 7.11 -0.69 -8.56
N HIS A 203 6.99 -1.96 -8.17
CA HIS A 203 5.71 -2.67 -8.10
C HIS A 203 5.05 -2.54 -6.73
N ASN A 204 5.88 -2.38 -5.69
CA ASN A 204 5.47 -2.23 -4.31
C ASN A 204 6.37 -1.21 -3.62
N ILE A 205 5.83 -0.52 -2.62
CA ILE A 205 6.60 0.33 -1.72
C ILE A 205 6.02 0.27 -0.32
N ILE A 206 6.91 0.18 0.67
CA ILE A 206 6.54 0.34 2.08
C ILE A 206 6.98 1.73 2.50
N ILE A 207 6.01 2.54 2.91
CA ILE A 207 6.27 3.87 3.47
C ILE A 207 6.38 3.69 4.98
N PRO A 208 7.55 3.94 5.60
CA PRO A 208 7.72 3.77 7.04
C PRO A 208 6.80 4.69 7.85
N ASN A 209 6.40 4.24 9.05
CA ASN A 209 5.58 5.01 10.00
C ASN A 209 6.30 6.24 10.61
N SER A 210 7.55 6.49 10.21
CA SER A 210 8.28 7.72 10.54
C SER A 210 8.11 8.81 9.49
N VAL A 211 7.61 8.47 8.29
CA VAL A 211 7.43 9.44 7.21
C VAL A 211 6.29 10.40 7.56
N VAL A 212 6.60 11.69 7.54
CA VAL A 212 5.66 12.78 7.82
C VAL A 212 5.19 13.46 6.53
N SER A 213 6.04 13.47 5.49
CA SER A 213 5.77 14.16 4.23
C SER A 213 6.23 13.36 3.01
N ILE A 214 5.39 13.34 1.99
CA ILE A 214 5.68 12.77 0.67
C ILE A 214 5.63 13.91 -0.34
N GLY A 215 6.76 14.22 -0.98
CA GLY A 215 6.90 15.35 -1.88
C GLY A 215 6.17 15.19 -3.22
N ASP A 216 6.10 16.30 -3.96
CA ASP A 216 5.51 16.33 -5.29
C ASP A 216 6.14 15.28 -6.21
N SER A 217 5.30 14.51 -6.91
CA SER A 217 5.73 13.51 -7.89
C SER A 217 6.71 12.45 -7.35
N ALA A 218 6.78 12.27 -6.02
CA ALA A 218 7.76 11.39 -5.36
C ALA A 218 7.79 9.96 -5.94
N PHE A 219 6.63 9.41 -6.31
CA PHE A 219 6.47 8.08 -6.90
C PHE A 219 5.75 8.13 -8.27
N TYR A 220 5.82 9.27 -8.96
CA TYR A 220 5.20 9.44 -10.28
C TYR A 220 5.79 8.49 -11.31
N HIS A 221 4.95 7.90 -12.17
CA HIS A 221 5.34 7.02 -13.28
C HIS A 221 6.15 5.81 -12.81
N ASN A 222 5.51 5.00 -11.96
CA ASN A 222 5.98 3.70 -11.48
C ASN A 222 4.98 2.60 -11.86
N GLN A 223 5.13 1.40 -11.30
CA GLN A 223 4.25 0.25 -11.55
C GLN A 223 3.53 -0.19 -10.26
N LEU A 224 3.33 0.73 -9.31
CA LEU A 224 2.79 0.40 -7.99
C LEU A 224 1.37 -0.13 -8.13
N THR A 225 1.08 -1.28 -7.53
CA THR A 225 -0.25 -1.91 -7.55
C THR A 225 -1.06 -1.62 -6.29
N SER A 226 -0.38 -1.35 -5.18
CA SER A 226 -0.99 -0.90 -3.93
C SER A 226 -0.05 0.04 -3.18
N VAL A 227 -0.63 0.88 -2.31
CA VAL A 227 0.15 1.67 -1.36
C VAL A 227 -0.67 1.90 -0.09
N ASN A 228 0.00 1.72 1.05
CA ASN A 228 -0.51 2.11 2.36
C ASN A 228 0.22 3.38 2.81
N ILE A 229 -0.52 4.49 2.92
CA ILE A 229 -0.01 5.75 3.44
C ILE A 229 -0.24 5.74 4.96
N PRO A 230 0.81 5.69 5.80
CA PRO A 230 0.62 5.52 7.23
C PRO A 230 0.04 6.77 7.91
N ASP A 231 -0.51 6.57 9.11
CA ASP A 231 -1.09 7.64 9.95
C ASP A 231 -0.07 8.69 10.39
N SER A 232 1.23 8.46 10.20
CA SER A 232 2.28 9.46 10.44
C SER A 232 2.34 10.53 9.36
N VAL A 233 1.83 10.25 8.15
CA VAL A 233 1.89 11.19 7.02
C VAL A 233 0.86 12.29 7.23
N ILE A 234 1.34 13.53 7.12
CA ILE A 234 0.51 14.73 7.25
C ILE A 234 0.14 15.28 5.86
N SER A 235 1.04 15.15 4.87
CA SER A 235 0.86 15.72 3.54
C SER A 235 1.36 14.81 2.42
N ILE A 236 0.58 14.76 1.34
CA ILE A 236 0.89 14.08 0.08
C ILE A 236 0.98 15.13 -1.02
N GLY A 237 2.13 15.24 -1.67
CA GLY A 237 2.43 16.25 -2.68
C GLY A 237 1.68 16.06 -4.01
N LYS A 238 1.76 17.08 -4.86
CA LYS A 238 1.17 17.10 -6.20
C LYS A 238 1.67 15.92 -7.04
N ALA A 239 0.74 15.17 -7.62
CA ALA A 239 1.03 14.02 -8.49
C ALA A 239 1.92 12.93 -7.86
N ALA A 240 2.01 12.86 -6.52
CA ALA A 240 2.94 11.97 -5.81
C ALA A 240 2.84 10.50 -6.24
N PHE A 241 1.64 9.99 -6.51
CA PHE A 241 1.37 8.61 -6.93
C PHE A 241 0.66 8.54 -8.29
N SER A 242 0.76 9.59 -9.11
CA SER A 242 0.10 9.61 -10.42
C SER A 242 0.82 8.71 -11.44
N ASN A 243 0.07 8.20 -12.42
CA ASN A 243 0.57 7.31 -13.46
C ASN A 243 1.21 6.04 -12.87
N ASN A 244 0.42 5.32 -12.06
CA ASN A 244 0.77 4.02 -11.50
C ASN A 244 -0.30 3.00 -11.90
N GLN A 245 -0.26 1.81 -11.29
CA GLN A 245 -1.23 0.73 -11.51
C GLN A 245 -2.05 0.46 -10.24
N LEU A 246 -2.21 1.47 -9.37
CA LEU A 246 -2.80 1.28 -8.05
C LEU A 246 -4.24 0.79 -8.16
N ILE A 247 -4.54 -0.34 -7.52
CA ILE A 247 -5.88 -0.94 -7.46
C ILE A 247 -6.60 -0.48 -6.19
N ASN A 248 -5.87 -0.31 -5.11
CA ASN A 248 -6.36 0.14 -3.81
C ASN A 248 -5.34 1.07 -3.14
N VAL A 249 -5.87 2.08 -2.44
CA VAL A 249 -5.09 3.01 -1.62
C VAL A 249 -5.75 3.14 -0.26
N ILE A 250 -4.93 3.05 0.79
CA ILE A 250 -5.31 3.41 2.15
C ILE A 250 -4.60 4.72 2.50
N ILE A 251 -5.35 5.77 2.78
CA ILE A 251 -4.83 7.07 3.21
C ILE A 251 -4.99 7.15 4.73
N GLY A 252 -3.86 7.33 5.44
CA GLY A 252 -3.82 7.45 6.89
C GLY A 252 -4.70 8.59 7.43
N ASN A 253 -5.19 8.40 8.65
CA ASN A 253 -6.17 9.27 9.28
C ASN A 253 -5.63 10.66 9.61
N SER A 254 -4.32 10.84 9.74
CA SER A 254 -3.69 12.15 10.01
C SER A 254 -3.38 12.96 8.75
N VAL A 255 -3.62 12.40 7.55
CA VAL A 255 -3.39 13.14 6.30
C VAL A 255 -4.38 14.30 6.23
N THR A 256 -3.86 15.52 6.18
CA THR A 256 -4.68 16.75 6.13
C THR A 256 -4.73 17.35 4.72
N SER A 257 -3.73 17.06 3.89
CA SER A 257 -3.58 17.61 2.54
C SER A 257 -3.19 16.53 1.53
N ILE A 258 -3.94 16.48 0.42
CA ILE A 258 -3.68 15.63 -0.75
C ILE A 258 -3.60 16.55 -1.96
N GLY A 259 -2.39 16.74 -2.49
CA GLY A 259 -2.15 17.71 -3.56
C GLY A 259 -2.77 17.30 -4.90
N LYS A 260 -3.00 18.30 -5.76
CA LYS A 260 -3.45 18.14 -7.15
C LYS A 260 -2.88 16.89 -7.83
N LYS A 261 -3.74 16.09 -8.47
CA LYS A 261 -3.40 14.87 -9.21
C LYS A 261 -2.69 13.77 -8.39
N ALA A 262 -2.66 13.82 -7.06
CA ALA A 262 -1.88 12.87 -6.24
C ALA A 262 -2.07 11.39 -6.64
N PHE A 263 -3.30 10.97 -6.99
CA PHE A 263 -3.62 9.61 -7.43
C PHE A 263 -4.23 9.57 -8.86
N TYR A 264 -3.93 10.57 -9.68
CA TYR A 264 -4.43 10.68 -11.06
C TYR A 264 -3.88 9.56 -11.97
N HIS A 265 -4.72 9.02 -12.84
CA HIS A 265 -4.35 7.99 -13.83
C HIS A 265 -3.79 6.73 -13.15
N ASN A 266 -4.70 5.99 -12.52
CA ASN A 266 -4.45 4.73 -11.82
C ASN A 266 -5.57 3.72 -12.16
N GLN A 267 -5.63 2.60 -11.44
CA GLN A 267 -6.64 1.57 -11.62
C GLN A 267 -7.53 1.41 -10.38
N LEU A 268 -7.69 2.48 -9.59
CA LEU A 268 -8.28 2.38 -8.26
C LEU A 268 -9.72 1.89 -8.37
N THR A 269 -10.01 0.76 -7.73
CA THR A 269 -11.39 0.24 -7.59
C THR A 269 -11.99 0.65 -6.25
N SER A 270 -11.13 0.91 -5.27
CA SER A 270 -11.48 1.42 -3.95
C SER A 270 -10.43 2.40 -3.43
N VAL A 271 -10.87 3.31 -2.56
CA VAL A 271 -10.00 4.21 -1.80
C VAL A 271 -10.58 4.41 -0.40
N THR A 272 -9.70 4.32 0.61
CA THR A 272 -10.01 4.75 1.97
C THR A 272 -9.41 6.13 2.19
N ILE A 273 -10.27 7.14 2.38
CA ILE A 273 -9.86 8.52 2.66
C ILE A 273 -9.78 8.70 4.18
N GLY A 274 -8.62 9.13 4.67
CA GLY A 274 -8.37 9.36 6.09
C GLY A 274 -9.29 10.41 6.71
N SER A 275 -9.59 10.25 7.99
CA SER A 275 -10.59 11.07 8.70
C SER A 275 -10.22 12.54 8.90
N SER A 276 -8.96 12.93 8.70
CA SER A 276 -8.51 14.33 8.83
C SER A 276 -8.39 15.07 7.50
N VAL A 277 -8.72 14.42 6.38
CA VAL A 277 -8.67 15.07 5.06
C VAL A 277 -9.74 16.16 5.02
N THR A 278 -9.31 17.42 4.83
CA THR A 278 -10.23 18.57 4.82
C THR A 278 -10.59 19.03 3.41
N SER A 279 -9.75 18.72 2.42
CA SER A 279 -9.98 19.06 1.02
C SER A 279 -9.48 17.95 0.10
N ILE A 280 -10.19 17.76 -1.01
CA ILE A 280 -9.79 16.86 -2.10
C ILE A 280 -9.48 17.76 -3.30
N ASP A 281 -8.20 17.92 -3.60
CA ASP A 281 -7.70 18.87 -4.59
C ASP A 281 -8.00 18.45 -6.05
N GLU A 282 -7.58 19.28 -7.00
CA GLU A 282 -7.89 19.12 -8.42
C GLU A 282 -7.42 17.76 -8.95
N GLU A 283 -8.32 17.04 -9.63
CA GLU A 283 -8.04 15.77 -10.31
C GLU A 283 -7.39 14.67 -9.42
N VAL A 284 -7.51 14.75 -8.09
CA VAL A 284 -6.81 13.83 -7.15
C VAL A 284 -7.08 12.36 -7.47
N PHE A 285 -8.34 11.98 -7.70
CA PHE A 285 -8.76 10.62 -8.03
C PHE A 285 -9.33 10.51 -9.45
N SER A 286 -8.99 11.44 -10.34
CA SER A 286 -9.46 11.40 -11.73
C SER A 286 -8.78 10.30 -12.54
N ASN A 287 -9.48 9.76 -13.54
CA ASN A 287 -9.02 8.72 -14.44
C ASN A 287 -8.63 7.45 -13.67
N ASN A 288 -9.64 6.85 -13.04
CA ASN A 288 -9.57 5.66 -12.19
C ASN A 288 -10.76 4.74 -12.49
N LYS A 289 -10.97 3.70 -11.67
CA LYS A 289 -12.05 2.70 -11.81
C LYS A 289 -12.94 2.64 -10.56
N LEU A 290 -13.03 3.74 -9.80
CA LEU A 290 -13.74 3.75 -8.53
C LEU A 290 -15.22 3.47 -8.79
N THR A 291 -15.78 2.48 -8.11
CA THR A 291 -17.20 2.14 -8.21
C THR A 291 -18.04 2.82 -7.13
N SER A 292 -17.39 3.13 -6.00
CA SER A 292 -17.95 3.92 -4.92
C SER A 292 -16.87 4.69 -4.18
N VAL A 293 -17.27 5.75 -3.47
CA VAL A 293 -16.38 6.46 -2.54
C VAL A 293 -17.16 6.96 -1.32
N ASN A 294 -16.53 6.91 -0.16
CA ASN A 294 -17.01 7.52 1.07
C ASN A 294 -16.18 8.75 1.40
N ILE A 295 -16.80 9.92 1.29
CA ILE A 295 -16.20 11.22 1.58
C ILE A 295 -16.59 11.60 3.01
N GLY A 296 -15.61 11.62 3.90
CA GLY A 296 -15.80 11.81 5.34
C GLY A 296 -16.35 13.18 5.72
N ASN A 297 -16.80 13.30 6.97
CA ASN A 297 -17.35 14.54 7.55
C ASN A 297 -16.30 15.66 7.71
N SER A 298 -15.01 15.38 7.62
CA SER A 298 -13.95 16.40 7.68
C SER A 298 -13.81 17.19 6.37
N VAL A 299 -14.27 16.63 5.25
CA VAL A 299 -14.08 17.23 3.93
C VAL A 299 -15.02 18.42 3.77
N THR A 300 -14.45 19.59 3.54
CA THR A 300 -15.18 20.84 3.30
C THR A 300 -15.21 21.23 1.83
N SER A 301 -14.21 20.81 1.04
CA SER A 301 -14.16 21.13 -0.39
C SER A 301 -13.69 19.97 -1.25
N ILE A 302 -14.37 19.78 -2.39
CA ILE A 302 -14.02 18.85 -3.46
C ILE A 302 -13.72 19.71 -4.69
N LYS A 303 -12.50 19.70 -5.20
CA LYS A 303 -12.06 20.62 -6.27
C LYS A 303 -12.37 20.10 -7.67
N TYR A 304 -11.99 20.90 -8.66
CA TYR A 304 -12.21 20.65 -10.07
C TYR A 304 -11.81 19.23 -10.47
N SER A 305 -12.74 18.52 -11.12
CA SER A 305 -12.51 17.18 -11.68
C SER A 305 -11.97 16.12 -10.70
N ALA A 306 -12.09 16.32 -9.37
CA ALA A 306 -11.46 15.49 -8.35
C ALA A 306 -11.75 13.97 -8.47
N PHE A 307 -12.94 13.59 -8.94
CA PHE A 307 -13.38 12.22 -9.17
C PHE A 307 -13.90 11.98 -10.61
N SER A 308 -13.49 12.84 -11.55
CA SER A 308 -13.88 12.68 -12.97
C SER A 308 -13.30 11.39 -13.56
N ASP A 309 -13.91 10.84 -14.62
CA ASP A 309 -13.45 9.60 -15.28
C ASP A 309 -13.28 8.43 -14.30
N ASN A 310 -14.39 8.03 -13.69
CA ASN A 310 -14.46 6.86 -12.83
C ASN A 310 -15.66 5.99 -13.25
N GLN A 311 -16.02 5.01 -12.41
CA GLN A 311 -17.18 4.14 -12.60
C GLN A 311 -18.15 4.29 -11.43
N LEU A 312 -18.24 5.50 -10.85
CA LEU A 312 -18.96 5.73 -9.62
C LEU A 312 -20.45 5.50 -9.82
N THR A 313 -20.99 4.60 -9.01
CA THR A 313 -22.43 4.37 -8.87
C THR A 313 -22.95 4.96 -7.57
N ASN A 314 -22.10 5.00 -6.53
CA ASN A 314 -22.49 5.41 -5.19
C ASN A 314 -21.42 6.31 -4.57
N VAL A 315 -21.79 7.54 -4.24
CA VAL A 315 -20.95 8.47 -3.48
C VAL A 315 -21.65 8.80 -2.18
N THR A 316 -21.04 8.46 -1.06
CA THR A 316 -21.53 8.93 0.26
C THR A 316 -20.72 10.14 0.68
N MET A 317 -21.38 11.21 1.11
CA MET A 317 -20.72 12.43 1.58
C MET A 317 -21.16 12.82 2.98
N GLY A 318 -20.22 13.32 3.77
CA GLY A 318 -20.49 14.00 5.03
C GLY A 318 -21.21 15.34 4.88
N ASN A 319 -21.61 15.94 6.01
CA ASN A 319 -22.39 17.19 6.01
C ASN A 319 -21.55 18.47 5.88
N SER A 320 -20.23 18.38 6.06
CA SER A 320 -19.37 19.57 6.13
C SER A 320 -18.92 20.11 4.78
N VAL A 321 -19.27 19.43 3.68
CA VAL A 321 -18.96 19.89 2.33
C VAL A 321 -19.71 21.21 2.07
N THR A 322 -18.97 22.25 1.69
CA THR A 322 -19.50 23.58 1.36
C THR A 322 -19.17 24.02 -0.07
N SER A 323 -18.34 23.24 -0.78
CA SER A 323 -17.96 23.52 -2.17
C SER A 323 -17.64 22.24 -2.94
N ILE A 324 -18.22 22.10 -4.12
CA ILE A 324 -17.92 21.04 -5.09
C ILE A 324 -17.60 21.71 -6.42
N GLY A 325 -16.39 21.50 -6.92
CA GLY A 325 -15.86 22.15 -8.11
C GLY A 325 -16.50 21.65 -9.40
N PHE A 326 -16.31 22.41 -10.47
CA PHE A 326 -16.74 22.03 -11.81
C PHE A 326 -16.19 20.66 -12.19
N TRP A 327 -17.06 19.85 -12.81
CA TRP A 327 -16.73 18.52 -13.31
C TRP A 327 -16.20 17.53 -12.25
N ALA A 328 -16.36 17.84 -10.94
CA ALA A 328 -15.86 17.00 -9.85
C ALA A 328 -16.22 15.51 -10.00
N PHE A 329 -17.42 15.21 -10.51
CA PHE A 329 -17.90 13.85 -10.77
C PHE A 329 -18.22 13.59 -12.26
N GLU A 330 -17.65 14.38 -13.18
CA GLU A 330 -17.89 14.23 -14.62
C GLU A 330 -17.50 12.83 -15.11
N ARG A 331 -18.16 12.34 -16.17
CA ARG A 331 -17.92 11.02 -16.77
C ARG A 331 -18.09 9.87 -15.76
N ASN A 332 -19.09 10.00 -14.88
CA ASN A 332 -19.64 8.92 -14.05
C ASN A 332 -21.14 8.76 -14.33
N PRO A 333 -21.55 8.06 -15.41
CA PRO A 333 -22.92 8.14 -15.95
C PRO A 333 -24.01 7.59 -15.02
N ASN A 334 -23.65 6.73 -14.06
CA ASN A 334 -24.60 6.04 -13.17
C ASN A 334 -24.50 6.52 -11.71
N ILE A 335 -23.91 7.70 -11.48
CA ILE A 335 -23.65 8.20 -10.13
C ILE A 335 -24.95 8.51 -9.37
N THR A 336 -24.98 8.10 -8.10
CA THR A 336 -25.95 8.55 -7.10
C THR A 336 -25.20 9.15 -5.91
N ILE A 337 -25.64 10.32 -5.44
CA ILE A 337 -25.08 10.98 -4.27
C ILE A 337 -25.96 10.71 -3.05
N LYS A 338 -25.36 10.24 -1.96
CA LYS A 338 -26.01 10.01 -0.68
C LYS A 338 -25.43 10.93 0.39
N SER A 339 -26.25 11.84 0.94
CA SER A 339 -25.84 12.75 2.01
C SER A 339 -27.03 13.22 2.85
N PHE A 340 -26.82 14.18 3.74
CA PHE A 340 -27.86 14.73 4.62
C PHE A 340 -28.80 15.66 3.85
N ALA A 341 -30.07 15.72 4.24
CA ALA A 341 -31.01 16.70 3.68
C ALA A 341 -30.59 18.14 4.04
N GLY A 342 -30.76 19.06 3.10
CA GLY A 342 -30.30 20.44 3.20
C GLY A 342 -28.79 20.63 3.02
N SER A 343 -28.03 19.56 2.73
CA SER A 343 -26.58 19.65 2.52
C SER A 343 -26.22 20.32 1.20
N TYR A 344 -24.98 20.81 1.12
CA TYR A 344 -24.44 21.29 -0.16
C TYR A 344 -24.41 20.18 -1.22
N ALA A 345 -24.18 18.93 -0.80
CA ALA A 345 -24.20 17.77 -1.69
C ALA A 345 -25.58 17.54 -2.34
N GLU A 346 -26.68 17.79 -1.60
CA GLU A 346 -28.03 17.75 -2.16
C GLU A 346 -28.23 18.86 -3.21
N THR A 347 -27.77 20.07 -2.91
CA THR A 347 -27.87 21.21 -3.85
C THR A 347 -27.09 20.91 -5.13
N TYR A 348 -25.84 20.47 -5.00
CA TYR A 348 -25.01 20.08 -6.14
C TYR A 348 -25.65 18.96 -6.97
N ALA A 349 -26.23 17.94 -6.32
CA ALA A 349 -26.89 16.85 -7.00
C ALA A 349 -28.08 17.35 -7.84
N LYS A 350 -28.92 18.24 -7.29
CA LYS A 350 -30.03 18.87 -8.01
C LYS A 350 -29.55 19.69 -9.21
N ASP A 351 -28.55 20.55 -9.01
CA ASP A 351 -28.02 21.45 -10.05
C ASP A 351 -27.41 20.69 -11.23
N ASN A 352 -26.93 19.46 -11.00
CA ASN A 352 -26.28 18.62 -12.01
C ASN A 352 -27.15 17.43 -12.45
N ASN A 353 -28.44 17.38 -12.09
CA ASN A 353 -29.36 16.28 -12.39
C ASN A 353 -28.84 14.89 -11.95
N ILE A 354 -28.16 14.82 -10.82
CA ILE A 354 -27.66 13.59 -10.21
C ILE A 354 -28.70 13.06 -9.21
N PRO A 355 -29.08 11.76 -9.26
CA PRO A 355 -29.91 11.15 -8.23
C PRO A 355 -29.37 11.36 -6.82
N PHE A 356 -30.24 11.78 -5.91
CA PHE A 356 -29.91 12.03 -4.51
C PHE A 356 -30.67 11.08 -3.57
N ILE A 357 -29.95 10.50 -2.61
CA ILE A 357 -30.52 9.68 -1.53
C ILE A 357 -30.22 10.35 -0.19
N GLN A 358 -31.27 10.65 0.58
CA GLN A 358 -31.11 11.15 1.94
C GLN A 358 -30.53 10.05 2.85
N LYS A 359 -29.47 10.40 3.59
CA LYS A 359 -28.91 9.60 4.68
C LYS A 359 -29.83 9.73 5.91
N LYS A 360 -30.16 8.59 6.51
CA LYS A 360 -30.93 8.53 7.77
C LYS A 360 -30.12 9.07 8.94
#